data_AF-A0AAV5Z0K7-F1
#
_entry.id   AF-A0AAV5Z0K7-F1
#
_cell.length_a   1.000
_cell.length_b   1.000
_cell.length_c   1.000
_cell.angle_alpha   90.00
_cell.angle_beta   90.00
_cell.angle_gamma   90.00
#
_symmetry.space_group_name_H-M   'P 1'
#
loop_
_entity.id
_entity.type
_entity.pdbx_description
1 polymer ?
#
loop_
_entity_poly.entity_id
_entity_poly.type
_entity_poly.pdbx_seq_one_letter_code
_entity_poly.pdbx_strand_id
1 'polypeptide(L)' 'MELAKAGTPAGLITTTVFQRLALGEMAALGATGLPLLVIQHPLGGEAPEGVGRRVQQAVEQLDAMLGGR' A
#
# COMPACT_ATOMS: atom_id res chain seq x y z
N MET A 1 4.30 -2.41 -10.93
CA MET A 1 3.51 -2.12 -12.14
C MET A 1 3.58 -3.22 -13.19
N GLU A 2 4.75 -3.78 -13.48
CA GLU A 2 4.89 -4.85 -14.49
C GLU A 2 4.00 -6.07 -14.19
N LEU A 3 3.84 -6.45 -12.90
CA LEU A 3 2.89 -7.48 -12.49
C LEU A 3 1.44 -7.16 -12.90
N ALA A 4 0.98 -5.92 -12.66
CA ALA A 4 -0.36 -5.49 -13.07
C ALA A 4 -0.55 -5.54 -14.60
N LYS A 5 0.47 -5.13 -15.36
CA LYS A 5 0.45 -5.19 -16.83
C LYS A 5 0.39 -6.62 -17.36
N ALA A 6 0.97 -7.58 -16.64
CA ALA A 6 0.91 -9.01 -16.96
C ALA A 6 -0.44 -9.67 -16.58
N GLY A 7 -1.43 -8.89 -16.12
CA GLY A 7 -2.73 -9.40 -15.67
C GLY A 7 -2.73 -9.98 -14.25
N THR A 8 -1.61 -9.88 -13.52
CA THR A 8 -1.52 -10.29 -12.12
C THR A 8 -2.07 -9.19 -11.22
N PRO A 9 -3.03 -9.48 -10.32
CA PRO A 9 -3.49 -8.52 -9.33
C PRO A 9 -2.32 -7.95 -8.53
N ALA A 10 -2.20 -6.62 -8.49
CA ALA A 10 -1.11 -5.93 -7.82
C ALA A 10 -1.58 -4.59 -7.25
N GLY A 11 -0.87 -4.09 -6.24
CA GLY A 11 -1.07 -2.79 -5.63
C GLY A 11 0.25 -2.20 -5.16
N LEU A 12 0.19 -1.02 -4.56
CA LEU A 12 1.31 -0.35 -3.95
C LEU A 12 1.08 -0.22 -2.45
N ILE A 13 2.12 -0.43 -1.64
CA ILE A 13 2.13 -0.08 -0.23
C ILE A 13 3.15 1.04 0.00
N THR A 14 2.75 2.06 0.75
CA THR A 14 3.61 3.19 1.10
C THR A 14 3.41 3.58 2.55
N THR A 15 4.29 4.44 3.07
CA THR A 15 4.10 5.05 4.39
C THR A 15 3.52 6.45 4.24
N THR A 16 2.89 6.95 5.31
CA THR A 16 2.28 8.29 5.35
C THR A 16 3.19 9.42 4.82
N VAL A 17 4.51 9.34 5.07
CA VAL A 17 5.49 10.35 4.60
C VAL A 17 5.65 10.35 3.08
N PHE A 18 5.50 9.20 2.41
CA PHE A 18 5.72 9.05 0.97
C PHE A 18 4.43 8.97 0.16
N GLN A 19 3.27 9.23 0.76
CA GLN A 19 1.98 9.08 0.09
C GLN A 19 1.87 9.94 -1.19
N ARG A 20 2.32 11.20 -1.14
CA ARG A 20 2.27 12.08 -2.33
C ARG A 20 3.17 11.60 -3.45
N LEU A 21 4.37 11.10 -3.12
CA LEU A 21 5.29 10.53 -4.10
C LEU A 21 4.66 9.29 -4.75
N ALA A 22 4.12 8.38 -3.95
CA ALA A 22 3.46 7.17 -4.42
C ALA A 22 2.30 7.49 -5.39
N LEU A 23 1.44 8.45 -5.06
CA LEU A 23 0.36 8.90 -5.94
C LEU A 23 0.89 9.46 -7.27
N GLY A 24 1.96 10.26 -7.22
CA GLY A 24 2.62 10.80 -8.41
C GLY A 24 3.20 9.72 -9.32
N GLU A 25 3.89 8.74 -8.75
CA GLU A 25 4.46 7.60 -9.49
C GLU A 25 3.36 6.72 -10.10
N MET A 26 2.29 6.42 -9.35
CA MET A 26 1.16 5.66 -9.88
C MET A 26 0.47 6.37 -11.05
N ALA A 27 0.33 7.70 -10.97
CA ALA A 27 -0.20 8.51 -12.07
C ALA A 27 0.72 8.50 -13.30
N ALA A 28 2.03 8.71 -13.10
CA ALA A 28 3.02 8.71 -14.17
C ALA A 28 3.10 7.35 -14.89
N LEU A 29 2.84 6.25 -14.17
CA LEU A 29 2.84 4.89 -14.71
C LEU A 29 1.46 4.42 -15.20
N GLY A 30 0.45 5.30 -15.18
CA GLY A 30 -0.89 5.00 -15.68
C GLY A 30 -1.66 3.96 -14.87
N ALA A 31 -1.34 3.77 -13.59
CA ALA A 31 -1.99 2.77 -12.73
C ALA A 31 -2.63 3.38 -11.47
N THR A 32 -3.34 4.50 -11.67
CA THR A 32 -4.19 5.15 -10.67
C THR A 32 -5.35 4.27 -10.20
N GLY A 33 -5.71 3.23 -10.96
CA GLY A 33 -6.75 2.26 -10.60
C GLY A 33 -6.27 1.09 -9.72
N LEU A 34 -4.97 0.98 -9.43
CA LEU A 34 -4.47 -0.07 -8.54
C LEU A 34 -4.67 0.32 -7.06
N PRO A 35 -4.87 -0.65 -6.15
CA PRO A 35 -4.92 -0.40 -4.72
C PRO A 35 -3.65 0.29 -4.20
N LEU A 36 -3.82 1.29 -3.33
CA LEU A 36 -2.74 1.95 -2.61
C LEU A 36 -2.99 1.84 -1.10
N LEU A 37 -2.18 1.02 -0.42
CA LEU A 37 -2.20 0.90 1.03
C LEU A 37 -1.26 1.94 1.65
N VAL A 38 -1.76 2.70 2.63
CA VAL A 38 -0.97 3.73 3.33
C VAL A 38 -0.86 3.37 4.80
N ILE A 39 0.34 2.98 5.23
CA ILE A 39 0.62 2.61 6.62
C ILE A 39 1.38 3.70 7.37
N GLN A 40 1.29 3.68 8.70
CA GLN A 40 1.92 4.71 9.53
C GLN A 40 3.46 4.63 9.52
N HIS A 41 4.11 5.76 9.23
CA HIS A 41 5.54 5.98 9.41
C HIS A 41 5.88 6.19 10.92
N PRO A 42 7.08 5.82 11.42
CA PRO A 42 8.21 5.17 10.75
C PRO A 42 8.07 3.65 10.62
N LEU A 43 8.88 3.06 9.75
CA LEU A 43 9.10 1.60 9.71
C LEU A 43 10.51 1.20 10.18
N GLY A 44 11.50 2.08 9.98
CA GLY A 44 12.86 1.85 10.42
C GLY A 44 12.99 1.96 11.94
N GLY A 45 13.73 1.03 12.55
CA GLY A 45 13.98 1.03 13.99
C GLY A 45 12.78 0.63 14.86
N GLU A 46 11.71 0.13 14.24
CA GLU A 46 10.52 -0.30 14.98
C GLU A 46 10.70 -1.66 15.67
N ALA A 47 10.09 -1.78 16.83
CA ALA A 47 10.01 -3.04 17.55
C ALA A 47 9.03 -4.00 16.84
N PRO A 48 9.17 -5.32 17.01
CA PRO A 48 8.29 -6.31 16.38
C PRO A 48 6.79 -6.03 16.60
N GLU A 49 6.40 -5.58 17.79
CA GLU A 49 5.01 -5.23 18.13
C GLU A 49 4.53 -4.01 17.33
N GLY A 50 5.44 -3.05 17.12
CA GLY A 50 5.22 -1.90 16.25
C GLY A 50 5.00 -2.32 14.80
N VAL A 51 5.80 -3.27 14.29
CA VAL A 51 5.63 -3.83 12.95
C VAL A 51 4.28 -4.54 12.83
N GLY A 52 3.92 -5.37 13.82
CA GLY A 52 2.65 -6.09 13.86
C GLY A 52 1.43 -5.17 13.73
N ARG A 53 1.45 -4.00 14.38
CA ARG A 53 0.38 -2.99 14.24
C ARG A 53 0.26 -2.43 12.81
N ARG A 54 1.37 -2.18 12.10
CA ARG A 54 1.32 -1.75 10.68
C ARG A 54 0.84 -2.86 9.76
N VAL A 55 1.21 -4.11 10.03
CA VAL A 55 0.71 -5.26 9.28
C VAL A 55 -0.81 -5.35 9.42
N GLN A 56 -1.33 -5.27 10.65
CA GLN A 56 -2.76 -5.28 10.91
C GLN A 56 -3.48 -4.15 10.17
N GLN A 57 -2.94 -2.93 10.24
CA GLN A 57 -3.45 -1.78 9.49
C GLN A 57 -3.50 -2.02 7.97
N ALA A 58 -2.45 -2.63 7.40
CA ALA A 58 -2.39 -2.92 5.97
C ALA A 58 -3.42 -3.97 5.54
N VAL A 59 -3.59 -5.02 6.35
CA VAL A 59 -4.55 -6.10 6.09
C VAL A 59 -5.98 -5.58 6.15
N GLU A 60 -6.32 -4.76 7.16
CA GLU A 60 -7.66 -4.15 7.29
C GLU A 60 -7.99 -3.25 6.10
N GLN A 61 -7.04 -2.44 5.63
CA GLN A 61 -7.22 -1.63 4.43
C GLN A 61 -7.43 -2.48 3.18
N LEU A 62 -6.65 -3.56 3.03
CA LEU A 62 -6.77 -4.45 1.88
C LEU A 62 -8.12 -5.18 1.88
N ASP A 63 -8.58 -5.67 3.03
CA ASP A 63 -9.87 -6.35 3.15
C ASP A 63 -11.03 -5.41 2.78
N ALA A 64 -11.00 -4.17 3.28
CA ALA A 64 -11.99 -3.15 2.92
C ALA A 64 -12.01 -2.83 1.41
N MET A 65 -10.85 -2.84 0.75
CA MET A 65 -10.74 -2.59 -0.70
C MET A 65 -11.24 -3.77 -1.55
N LEU A 66 -11.08 -4.99 -1.07
CA LEU A 66 -11.49 -6.21 -1.79
C LEU A 66 -12.97 -6.56 -1.57
N GLY A 67 -13.71 -5.75 -0.81
CA GLY A 67 -15.13 -5.98 -0.52
C GLY A 67 -15.36 -6.99 0.61
N GLY A 68 -14.44 -7.07 1.58
CA GLY A 68 -14.71 -7.67 2.88
C GLY A 68 -16.01 -7.07 3.45
N ARG A 69 -16.97 -7.95 3.76
CA ARG A 69 -18.35 -7.63 4.17
C ARG A 69 -18.46 -6.53 5.21
#